data_AF-A0A261WGY1-F1
#
_entry.id   AF-A0A261WGY1-F1
#
_cell.length_a   1.000
_cell.length_b   1.000
_cell.length_c   1.000
_cell.angle_alpha   90.00
_cell.angle_beta   90.00
_cell.angle_gamma   90.00
#
_symmetry.space_group_name_H-M   'P 1'
#
loop_
_entity.id
_entity.type
_entity.pdbx_description
1 polymer ?
#
loop_
_entity_poly.entity_id
_entity_poly.type
_entity_poly.pdbx_seq_one_letter_code
_entity_poly.pdbx_strand_id
1 'polypeptide(L)'
;MQRSRFFGNKVIAATFVMAVFGWGIGFYGPPIFIYDVIQRTGWSTALCSAAVTVHFLAGTLVVVNMPALYNRIGLPWTTVSGAATLALGIYGWSIASQP
;
A
#
# COMPACT_ATOMS: atom_id res chain seq x y z
N MET A 1 28.28 7.83 29.42
CA MET A 1 27.28 7.99 28.35
C MET A 1 27.28 6.72 27.50
N GLN A 2 26.32 5.81 27.70
CA GLN A 2 26.17 4.64 26.82
C GLN A 2 25.76 5.14 25.43
N ARG A 3 26.61 4.95 24.41
CA ARG A 3 26.17 5.06 23.02
C ARG A 3 25.13 3.98 22.81
N SER A 4 23.84 4.35 22.80
CA SER A 4 22.80 3.46 22.29
C SER A 4 23.24 3.02 20.90
N ARG A 5 23.36 1.71 20.67
CA ARG A 5 23.86 1.18 19.40
C ARG A 5 22.80 1.49 18.35
N PHE A 6 23.05 2.49 17.50
CA PHE A 6 22.16 2.85 16.40
C PHE A 6 21.93 1.63 15.51
N PHE A 7 20.68 1.21 15.34
CA PHE A 7 20.32 0.00 14.59
C PHE A 7 20.34 0.21 13.08
N GLY A 8 21.29 1.00 12.55
CA GLY A 8 21.30 1.49 11.16
C GLY A 8 21.07 0.38 10.11
N ASN A 9 21.78 -0.74 10.21
CA ASN A 9 21.62 -1.86 9.28
C ASN A 9 20.19 -2.45 9.30
N LYS A 10 19.56 -2.52 10.49
CA LYS A 10 18.18 -3.02 10.60
C LYS A 10 17.19 -2.01 10.02
N VAL A 11 17.42 -0.72 10.23
CA VAL A 11 16.58 0.34 9.65
C VAL A 11 16.64 0.28 8.12
N ILE A 12 17.84 0.18 7.55
CA ILE A 12 18.03 0.05 6.09
C ILE A 12 17.32 -1.19 5.56
N ALA A 13 17.50 -2.34 6.19
CA ALA A 13 16.83 -3.57 5.77
C ALA A 13 15.29 -3.44 5.85
N ALA A 14 14.77 -2.86 6.92
CA ALA A 14 13.34 -2.64 7.11
C ALA A 14 12.76 -1.66 6.07
N THR A 15 13.45 -0.55 5.80
CA THR A 15 13.00 0.42 4.79
C THR A 15 13.11 -0.14 3.38
N PHE A 16 14.12 -0.96 3.10
CA PHE A 16 14.25 -1.67 1.82
C PHE A 16 13.08 -2.64 1.60
N VAL A 17 12.79 -3.49 2.58
CA VAL A 17 11.64 -4.41 2.52
C VAL A 17 10.34 -3.65 2.36
N MET A 18 10.13 -2.59 3.16
CA MET A 18 8.96 -1.72 3.06
C MET A 18 8.84 -1.10 1.66
N ALA A 19 9.95 -0.67 1.06
CA ALA A 19 9.94 -0.11 -0.28
C ALA A 19 9.59 -1.17 -1.34
N VAL A 20 10.24 -2.34 -1.33
CA VAL A 20 9.97 -3.41 -2.30
C VAL A 20 8.50 -3.80 -2.29
N PHE A 21 7.94 -4.07 -1.12
CA PHE A 21 6.54 -4.49 -1.02
C PHE A 21 5.57 -3.32 -1.20
N GLY A 22 5.83 -2.17 -0.60
CA GLY A 22 4.97 -1.00 -0.70
C GLY A 22 4.82 -0.50 -2.13
N TRP A 23 5.92 -0.38 -2.86
CA TRP A 23 5.90 0.04 -4.27
C TRP A 23 5.44 -1.10 -5.19
N GLY A 24 5.98 -2.30 -5.01
CA GLY A 24 5.65 -3.45 -5.85
C GLY A 24 4.15 -3.74 -5.84
N ILE A 25 3.55 -3.84 -4.64
CA ILE A 25 2.13 -4.14 -4.50
C ILE A 25 1.27 -2.89 -4.70
N GLY A 26 1.60 -1.81 -3.99
CA GLY A 26 0.72 -0.65 -3.87
C GLY A 26 0.73 0.28 -5.07
N PHE A 27 1.82 0.29 -5.85
CA PHE A 27 2.01 1.20 -6.98
C PHE A 27 2.09 0.47 -8.33
N TYR A 28 2.89 -0.59 -8.43
CA TYR A 28 3.06 -1.35 -9.67
C TYR A 28 2.10 -2.54 -9.82
N GLY A 29 1.48 -2.99 -8.72
CA GLY A 29 0.49 -4.07 -8.71
C GLY A 29 -0.86 -3.74 -9.36
N PRO A 30 -1.47 -2.55 -9.16
CA PRO A 30 -2.81 -2.28 -9.66
C PRO A 30 -3.02 -2.52 -11.17
N PRO A 31 -2.10 -2.13 -12.08
CA PRO A 31 -2.21 -2.47 -13.50
C PRO A 31 -2.21 -3.97 -13.81
N ILE A 32 -1.63 -4.81 -12.95
CA ILE A 32 -1.63 -6.26 -13.09
C ILE A 32 -2.94 -6.84 -12.56
N PHE A 33 -3.38 -6.39 -11.37
CA PHE A 33 -4.63 -6.86 -10.75
C PHE A 33 -5.85 -6.50 -11.61
N ILE A 34 -5.88 -5.28 -12.14
CA ILE A 34 -6.98 -4.81 -12.99
C ILE A 34 -7.10 -5.66 -14.25
N TYR A 35 -5.97 -6.07 -14.84
CA TYR A 35 -5.96 -6.92 -16.02
C TYR A 35 -6.58 -8.29 -15.71
N ASP A 36 -6.18 -8.94 -14.62
CA ASP A 36 -6.76 -10.22 -14.19
C ASP A 36 -8.25 -10.09 -13.85
N VAL A 37 -8.66 -9.02 -13.15
CA VAL A 37 -10.08 -8.78 -12.85
C VAL A 37 -10.90 -8.58 -14.12
N ILE A 38 -10.44 -7.79 -15.08
CA ILE A 38 -11.14 -7.59 -16.36
C ILE A 38 -11.27 -8.93 -17.10
N GLN A 39 -10.21 -9.74 -17.15
CA GLN A 39 -10.23 -11.05 -17.81
C GLN A 39 -11.21 -12.02 -17.12
N ARG A 40 -11.26 -12.04 -15.79
CA ARG A 40 -12.11 -12.95 -15.01
C ARG A 40 -13.58 -12.54 -14.98
N THR A 41 -13.86 -11.23 -14.92
CA THR A 41 -15.22 -10.71 -14.66
C THR A 41 -15.90 -10.14 -15.90
N GLY A 42 -15.13 -9.81 -16.94
CA GLY A 42 -15.63 -9.09 -18.12
C GLY A 42 -16.05 -7.64 -17.83
N TRP A 43 -15.72 -7.08 -16.67
CA TRP A 43 -16.04 -5.68 -16.35
C TRP A 43 -15.35 -4.70 -17.31
N SER A 44 -15.98 -3.54 -17.50
CA SER A 44 -15.45 -2.53 -18.41
C SER A 44 -14.12 -1.97 -17.92
N THR A 45 -13.19 -1.71 -18.85
CA THR A 45 -11.90 -1.08 -18.54
C THR A 45 -12.08 0.27 -17.84
N ALA A 46 -13.13 1.03 -18.18
CA ALA A 46 -13.43 2.32 -17.57
C ALA A 46 -13.76 2.19 -16.07
N LEU A 47 -14.63 1.25 -15.71
CA LEU A 47 -15.00 0.99 -14.31
C LEU A 47 -13.77 0.60 -13.49
N CYS A 48 -13.01 -0.38 -13.96
CA CYS A 48 -11.85 -0.86 -13.23
C CYS A 48 -10.74 0.22 -13.14
N SER A 49 -10.59 1.06 -14.18
CA SER A 49 -9.62 2.18 -14.17
C SER A 49 -10.04 3.28 -13.19
N ALA A 50 -11.34 3.53 -13.06
CA ALA A 50 -11.87 4.45 -12.05
C ALA A 50 -11.57 3.95 -10.63
N ALA A 51 -11.73 2.65 -10.36
CA ALA A 51 -11.36 2.05 -9.07
C ALA A 51 -9.87 2.24 -8.73
N VAL A 52 -8.97 2.03 -9.70
CA VAL A 52 -7.52 2.28 -9.52
C VAL A 52 -7.23 3.77 -9.33
N THR A 53 -7.97 4.66 -10.01
CA THR A 53 -7.84 6.11 -9.81
C THR A 53 -8.23 6.50 -8.38
N VAL A 54 -9.35 5.97 -7.88
CA VAL A 54 -9.79 6.18 -6.49
C VAL A 54 -8.75 5.67 -5.49
N HIS A 55 -8.12 4.52 -5.75
CA HIS A 55 -7.01 4.01 -4.94
C HIS A 55 -5.86 5.01 -4.82
N PHE A 56 -5.41 5.60 -5.93
CA PHE A 56 -4.34 6.61 -5.90
C PHE A 56 -4.76 7.95 -5.26
N LEU A 57 -6.01 8.38 -5.44
CA LEU A 57 -6.55 9.56 -4.77
C LEU A 57 -6.63 9.34 -3.26
N ALA A 58 -7.12 8.19 -2.81
CA ALA A 58 -7.12 7.81 -1.40
C ALA A 58 -5.70 7.74 -0.83
N GLY A 59 -4.76 7.15 -1.56
CA GLY A 59 -3.35 7.14 -1.21
C GLY A 59 -2.77 8.55 -1.05
N THR A 60 -3.12 9.48 -1.93
CA THR A 60 -2.71 10.89 -1.85
C THR A 60 -3.18 11.53 -0.55
N LEU A 61 -4.45 11.31 -0.16
CA LEU A 61 -4.98 11.82 1.10
C LEU A 61 -4.22 11.27 2.32
N VAL A 62 -3.81 10.00 2.28
CA VAL A 62 -2.97 9.44 3.35
C VAL A 62 -1.58 10.08 3.36
N VAL A 63 -0.96 10.24 2.19
CA VAL A 63 0.41 10.79 2.06
C VAL A 63 0.48 12.22 2.60
N VAL A 64 -0.45 13.09 2.22
CA VAL A 64 -0.46 14.49 2.68
C VAL A 64 -0.69 14.61 4.19
N ASN A 65 -1.31 13.61 4.81
CA ASN A 65 -1.57 13.56 6.24
C ASN A 65 -0.53 12.75 7.05
N MET A 66 0.53 12.21 6.41
CA MET A 66 1.53 11.39 7.11
C MET A 66 2.17 12.09 8.32
N PRO A 67 2.55 13.39 8.27
CA PRO A 67 3.15 14.05 9.44
C PRO A 67 2.21 14.02 10.66
N ALA A 68 0.92 14.30 10.45
CA ALA A 68 -0.08 14.23 11.50
C ALA A 68 -0.28 12.78 11.98
N LEU A 69 -0.27 11.80 11.09
CA LEU A 69 -0.41 10.39 11.42
C LEU A 69 0.77 9.89 12.26
N TYR A 70 2.00 10.21 11.87
CA TYR A 70 3.20 9.90 12.64
C TYR A 70 3.19 10.54 14.02
N ASN A 71 2.71 11.78 14.14
CA ASN A 71 2.60 12.45 15.44
C ASN A 71 1.52 11.82 16.34
N ARG A 72 0.44 11.28 15.76
CA ARG A 72 -0.69 10.72 16.52
C ARG A 72 -0.46 9.30 16.99
N ILE A 73 0.03 8.43 16.12
CA ILE A 73 0.13 6.98 16.39
C ILE A 73 1.57 6.44 16.32
N GLY A 74 2.53 7.28 15.92
CA GLY A 74 3.94 6.91 15.82
C GLY A 74 4.28 6.19 14.52
N LEU A 75 5.56 6.28 14.13
CA LEU A 75 6.09 5.67 12.90
C LEU A 75 5.83 4.14 12.82
N PRO A 76 6.07 3.33 13.88
CA PRO A 76 5.90 1.88 13.78
C PRO A 76 4.46 1.46 13.48
N TRP A 77 3.48 2.05 14.18
CA TRP A 77 2.08 1.71 13.99
C TRP A 77 1.55 2.20 12.64
N THR A 78 1.98 3.37 12.18
CA THR A 78 1.66 3.84 10.82
C THR A 78 2.17 2.87 9.75
N THR A 79 3.39 2.34 9.91
CA THR A 79 3.95 1.36 8.97
C THR A 79 3.18 0.03 9.02
N VAL A 80 2.89 -0.49 10.21
CA VAL A 80 2.12 -1.75 10.37
C VAL A 80 0.71 -1.62 9.81
N SER A 81 0.02 -0.50 10.08
CA SER A 81 -1.31 -0.25 9.51
C SER A 81 -1.26 -0.16 7.98
N GLY A 82 -0.25 0.49 7.42
CA GLY A 82 -0.06 0.55 5.97
C GLY A 82 0.14 -0.83 5.35
N ALA A 83 0.96 -1.68 5.97
CA ALA A 83 1.18 -3.06 5.52
C ALA A 83 -0.10 -3.92 5.62
N ALA A 84 -0.86 -3.78 6.71
CA ALA A 84 -2.15 -4.46 6.87
C ALA A 84 -3.16 -4.02 5.80
N THR A 85 -3.28 -2.71 5.54
CA THR A 85 -4.14 -2.17 4.49
C THR A 85 -3.75 -2.69 3.11
N LEU A 86 -2.44 -2.78 2.80
CA LEU A 86 -1.96 -3.37 1.55
C LEU A 86 -2.37 -4.84 1.42
N ALA A 87 -2.19 -5.64 2.49
CA ALA A 87 -2.56 -7.06 2.48
C ALA A 87 -4.08 -7.24 2.27
N LEU A 88 -4.90 -6.45 2.95
CA LEU A 88 -6.35 -6.46 2.77
C LEU A 88 -6.75 -6.02 1.35
N GLY A 89 -6.06 -5.03 0.79
CA GLY A 89 -6.29 -4.57 -0.57
C GLY A 89 -6.02 -5.65 -1.61
N ILE A 90 -4.87 -6.32 -1.54
CA ILE A 90 -4.55 -7.46 -2.44
C ILE A 90 -5.61 -8.56 -2.30
N TYR A 91 -5.94 -8.92 -1.07
CA TYR A 91 -6.94 -9.95 -0.82
C TYR A 91 -8.29 -9.57 -1.42
N GLY A 92 -8.72 -8.32 -1.25
CA GLY A 92 -9.93 -7.78 -1.87
C GLY A 92 -9.93 -7.91 -3.40
N TRP A 93 -8.83 -7.52 -4.06
CA TRP A 93 -8.67 -7.71 -5.50
C TRP A 93 -8.77 -9.17 -5.93
N SER A 94 -8.24 -10.10 -5.11
CA SER A 94 -8.23 -11.54 -5.45
C SER A 94 -9.60 -12.21 -5.39
N ILE A 95 -10.53 -11.68 -4.60
CA ILE A 95 -11.87 -12.25 -4.38
C ILE A 95 -13.00 -11.39 -4.96
N ALA A 96 -12.68 -10.28 -5.61
CA ALA A 96 -13.66 -9.35 -6.16
C ALA A 96 -14.54 -10.06 -7.19
N SER A 97 -15.82 -10.21 -6.85
CA SER A 97 -16.84 -10.85 -7.69
C SER A 97 -17.96 -9.89 -8.09
N GLN A 98 -18.00 -8.70 -7.50
CA GLN A 98 -18.93 -7.62 -7.82
C GLN A 98 -18.18 -6.28 -7.93
N PRO A 99 -18.63 -5.37 -8.82
CA PRO A 99 -18.06 -4.03 -9.01
C PRO A 99 -17.90 -3.19 -7.74
#